data_AF-A0A075FPS8-F1
#
_entry.id   AF-A0A075FPS8-F1
#
_cell.length_a   1.000
_cell.length_b   1.000
_cell.length_c   1.000
_cell.angle_alpha   90.00
_cell.angle_beta   90.00
_cell.angle_gamma   90.00
#
_symmetry.space_group_name_H-M   'P 1'
#
loop_
_entity.id
_entity.type
_entity.pdbx_description
1 polymer ?
#
loop_
_entity_poly.entity_id
_entity_poly.type
_entity_poly.pdbx_seq_one_letter_code
_entity_poly.pdbx_strand_id
1 'polypeptide(L)' 'MDYSMPNKLFKGELVENRIVIWDIEESKRIFGDGYFGKPLGVPKPKGTDFDAPLILDLIEGYYLVSEKS' A
#
# COMPACT_ATOMS: atom_id res chain seq x y z
N MET A 1 8.27 25.35 -13.75
CA MET A 1 8.48 23.89 -13.71
C MET A 1 7.54 23.32 -12.68
N ASP A 2 6.34 23.08 -13.14
CA ASP A 2 5.27 22.31 -12.56
C ASP A 2 5.72 20.86 -12.31
N TYR A 3 6.31 20.61 -11.13
CA TYR A 3 6.44 19.26 -10.59
C TYR A 3 5.06 18.79 -10.09
N SER A 4 4.12 18.57 -11.00
CA SER A 4 2.95 17.75 -10.67
C SER A 4 3.47 16.32 -10.58
N MET A 5 3.67 15.83 -9.34
CA MET A 5 3.84 14.40 -9.15
C MET A 5 2.60 13.72 -9.76
N PRO A 6 2.75 12.70 -10.61
CA PRO A 6 1.60 12.02 -11.16
C PRO A 6 0.72 11.59 -10.00
N ASN A 7 -0.57 11.88 -10.12
CA ASN A 7 -1.57 11.55 -9.10
C ASN A 7 -1.37 10.06 -8.75
N LYS A 8 -1.01 9.77 -7.49
CA LYS A 8 -0.40 8.49 -7.10
C LYS A 8 -1.52 7.44 -6.99
N LEU A 9 -1.95 6.95 -8.16
CA LEU A 9 -2.98 5.94 -8.30
C LEU A 9 -2.38 4.58 -7.96
N PHE A 10 -2.80 4.02 -6.83
CA PHE A 10 -2.52 2.64 -6.45
C PHE A 10 -3.73 1.77 -6.73
N LYS A 11 -3.52 0.50 -7.10
CA LYS A 11 -4.63 -0.43 -7.33
C LYS A 11 -4.71 -1.46 -6.20
N GLY A 12 -5.81 -1.40 -5.46
CA GLY A 12 -6.17 -2.40 -4.47
C GLY A 12 -7.41 -3.20 -4.85
N GLU A 13 -7.44 -4.48 -4.49
CA GLU A 13 -8.62 -5.35 -4.61
C GLU A 13 -9.21 -5.60 -3.22
N LEU A 14 -10.52 -5.36 -3.06
CA LEU A 14 -11.23 -5.70 -1.83
C LEU A 14 -11.52 -7.20 -1.80
N VAL A 15 -10.88 -7.91 -0.88
CA VAL A 15 -11.10 -9.33 -0.62
C VAL A 15 -11.64 -9.46 0.80
N GLU A 16 -12.91 -9.85 0.92
CA GLU A 16 -13.67 -9.86 2.17
C GLU A 16 -13.66 -8.49 2.89
N ASN A 17 -12.83 -8.33 3.92
CA ASN A 17 -12.70 -7.12 4.73
C ASN A 17 -11.28 -6.51 4.68
N ARG A 18 -10.48 -6.92 3.69
CA ARG A 18 -9.11 -6.47 3.48
C ARG A 18 -8.93 -5.94 2.08
N ILE A 19 -8.07 -4.95 1.92
CA ILE A 19 -7.67 -4.46 0.60
C ILE A 19 -6.28 -5.02 0.30
N VAL A 20 -6.15 -5.73 -0.80
CA VAL A 20 -4.88 -6.35 -1.23
C VAL A 20 -4.28 -5.53 -2.37
N ILE A 21 -3.04 -5.09 -2.18
CA ILE A 21 -2.22 -4.50 -3.22
C ILE A 21 -1.37 -5.62 -3.81
N TRP A 22 -1.71 -6.07 -5.02
CA TRP A 22 -1.04 -7.21 -5.65
C TRP A 22 0.30 -6.85 -6.28
N ASP A 23 0.44 -5.60 -6.76
CA ASP A 23 1.70 -5.13 -7.32
C ASP A 23 2.74 -4.97 -6.20
N ILE A 24 3.88 -5.64 -6.36
CA ILE A 24 4.93 -5.72 -5.34
C ILE A 24 5.63 -4.35 -5.20
N GLU A 25 5.82 -3.61 -6.27
CA GLU A 25 6.46 -2.31 -6.24
C GLU A 25 5.56 -1.27 -5.58
N GLU A 26 4.25 -1.30 -5.86
CA GLU A 26 3.25 -0.49 -5.14
C GLU A 26 3.19 -0.87 -3.67
N SER A 27 3.22 -2.16 -3.36
CA SER A 27 3.24 -2.67 -1.98
C SER A 27 4.41 -2.11 -1.18
N LYS A 28 5.63 -2.17 -1.73
CA LYS A 28 6.84 -1.60 -1.11
C LYS A 28 6.73 -0.08 -0.95
N ARG A 29 6.18 0.63 -1.94
CA ARG A 29 5.99 2.09 -1.89
C ARG A 29 5.00 2.50 -0.81
N ILE A 30 3.84 1.86 -0.74
CA ILE A 30 2.81 2.17 0.28
C ILE A 30 3.35 1.86 1.68
N PHE A 31 4.01 0.71 1.85
CA PHE A 31 4.62 0.35 3.13
C PHE A 31 5.76 1.33 3.51
N GLY A 32 6.58 1.77 2.56
CA GLY A 32 7.66 2.72 2.81
C GLY A 32 7.20 4.14 3.15
N ASP A 33 6.05 4.57 2.64
CA ASP A 33 5.50 5.92 2.85
C ASP A 33 4.99 6.16 4.29
N GLY A 34 4.75 5.11 5.08
CA GLY A 34 4.19 5.27 6.44
C GLY A 34 3.91 3.98 7.20
N TYR A 35 4.46 2.84 6.77
CA TYR A 35 4.22 1.50 7.34
C TYR A 35 2.75 1.07 7.31
N PHE A 36 2.00 1.48 6.28
CA PHE A 36 0.62 1.04 6.08
C PHE A 36 0.57 -0.45 5.75
N GLY A 37 -0.39 -1.15 6.37
CA GLY A 37 -0.67 -2.55 6.11
C GLY A 37 0.45 -3.51 6.53
N LYS A 38 0.31 -4.75 6.07
CA LYS A 38 1.24 -5.84 6.37
C LYS A 38 1.50 -6.67 5.11
N PRO A 39 2.77 -6.94 4.78
CA PRO A 39 3.06 -7.83 3.67
C PRO A 39 2.58 -9.25 3.97
N LEU A 40 1.89 -9.86 3.01
CA LEU A 40 1.30 -11.18 3.15
C LEU A 40 2.39 -12.23 3.43
N GLY A 41 2.26 -12.94 4.55
CA GLY A 41 3.17 -14.03 4.92
C GLY A 41 4.56 -13.59 5.43
N VAL A 42 4.83 -12.28 5.57
CA VAL A 42 6.11 -11.77 6.10
C VAL A 42 5.93 -11.30 7.55
N PRO A 43 6.26 -12.12 8.56
CA PRO A 43 5.98 -11.80 9.95
C PRO A 43 6.77 -10.60 10.51
N LYS A 44 7.91 -10.24 9.88
CA LYS A 44 8.74 -9.07 10.23
C LYS A 44 9.52 -8.57 9.01
N PRO A 45 8.98 -7.65 8.19
CA PRO A 45 9.73 -7.07 7.09
C PRO A 45 10.89 -6.21 7.63
N LYS A 46 12.07 -6.31 6.99
CA LYS A 46 13.21 -5.43 7.28
C LYS A 46 13.07 -4.15 6.46
N GLY A 47 12.28 -3.20 6.94
CA GLY A 47 11.92 -2.01 6.15
C GLY A 47 11.06 -2.40 4.94
N THR A 48 11.41 -1.91 3.75
CA THR A 48 10.68 -2.18 2.50
C THR A 48 11.20 -3.39 1.72
N ASP A 49 12.12 -4.17 2.30
CA ASP A 49 12.71 -5.35 1.66
C ASP A 49 11.80 -6.57 1.84
N PHE A 50 10.77 -6.67 1.00
CA PHE A 50 9.85 -7.81 0.93
C PHE A 50 9.26 -7.97 -0.47
N ASP A 51 9.12 -9.20 -0.95
CA ASP A 51 8.50 -9.51 -2.25
C ASP A 51 7.13 -10.18 -2.06
N ALA A 52 6.21 -9.47 -1.42
CA ALA A 52 4.88 -9.96 -1.11
C ALA A 52 3.81 -8.86 -1.31
N PRO A 53 2.57 -9.26 -1.67
CA PRO A 53 1.43 -8.33 -1.69
C PRO A 53 1.23 -7.66 -0.35
N LEU A 54 0.79 -6.40 -0.36
CA LEU A 54 0.45 -5.67 0.86
C LEU A 54 -1.03 -5.84 1.19
N ILE A 55 -1.33 -6.13 2.45
CA ILE A 55 -2.69 -6.20 2.97
C ILE A 55 -2.94 -4.98 3.84
N LEU A 56 -3.94 -4.20 3.46
CA LEU A 56 -4.46 -3.07 4.23
C LEU A 56 -5.76 -3.49 4.93
N ASP A 57 -6.04 -2.90 6.09
CA ASP A 57 -7.41 -2.84 6.59
C ASP A 57 -8.23 -1.73 5.90
N LEU A 58 -9.55 -1.75 6.14
CA LEU A 58 -10.46 -0.79 5.50
C LEU A 58 -10.22 0.65 5.95
N ILE A 59 -9.73 0.87 7.17
CA ILE A 59 -9.46 2.21 7.72
C ILE A 59 -8.22 2.78 7.05
N GLU A 60 -7.16 1.97 6.93
CA GLU A 60 -5.94 2.31 6.20
C GLU A 60 -6.25 2.62 4.74
N GLY A 61 -7.05 1.78 4.07
CA GLY A 61 -7.48 2.02 2.69
C GLY A 61 -8.28 3.32 2.54
N TYR A 62 -9.23 3.59 3.43
CA TYR A 62 -9.99 4.83 3.45
C TYR A 62 -9.08 6.06 3.66
N TYR A 63 -8.14 5.97 4.59
CA TYR A 63 -7.18 7.04 4.87
C TYR A 63 -6.30 7.33 3.65
N LEU A 64 -5.76 6.30 3.01
CA LEU A 64 -4.92 6.44 1.82
C LEU A 64 -5.68 7.09 0.66
N VAL A 65 -6.96 6.76 0.48
CA VAL A 65 -7.81 7.42 -0.53
C VAL A 65 -8.14 8.87 -0.11
N SER A 66 -8.40 9.13 1.17
CA SER A 66 -8.90 10.45 1.61
C SER A 66 -7.81 11.52 1.74
N GLU A 67 -6.60 11.15 2.17
CA GLU A 67 -5.48 12.11 2.37
C GLU A 67 -4.54 12.20 1.17
N LYS A 68 -4.58 11.26 0.22
CA LYS A 68 -3.71 11.26 -0.97
C LYS A 68 -4.44 11.38 -2.32
N SER A 69 -5.74 11.69 -2.34
CA SER A 69 -6.50 12.01 -3.57
C SER A 69 -6.48 13.50 -3.93
#